data_AF-A0A4Q5SD44-F1
#
_entry.id   AF-A0A4Q5SD44-F1
#
_cell.length_a   1.000
_cell.length_b   1.000
_cell.length_c   1.000
_cell.angle_alpha   90.00
_cell.angle_beta   90.00
_cell.angle_gamma   90.00
#
_symmetry.space_group_name_H-M   'P 1'
#
loop_
_entity.id
_entity.type
_entity.pdbx_description
1 polymer ?
#
loop_
_entity_poly.entity_id
_entity_poly.type
_entity_poly.pdbx_seq_one_letter_code
_entity_poly.pdbx_strand_id
1 'polypeptide(L)' 'MTDITPAEKDGKYKFTISYSERELSCEVEKEQNTLHVTIDNNMHATLKIDNEGNVTQTDGAAIPASTIEYIKKQVFGHV' A
#
# COMPACT_ATOMS: atom_id res chain seq x y z
N MET A 1 28.24 1.48 18.32
CA MET A 1 27.91 1.33 16.89
C MET A 1 26.52 0.74 16.83
N THR A 2 25.52 1.58 16.57
CA THR A 2 24.15 1.15 16.27
C THR A 2 23.82 1.75 14.93
N ASP A 3 24.30 1.10 13.88
CA ASP A 3 23.89 1.35 12.50
C ASP A 3 22.48 0.79 12.34
N ILE A 4 21.50 1.54 12.87
CA ILE A 4 20.12 1.52 12.37
C ILE A 4 20.19 2.14 10.99
N THR A 5 20.54 1.32 9.99
CA THR A 5 20.43 1.68 8.58
C THR A 5 19.00 2.19 8.35
N PRO A 6 18.82 3.32 7.66
CA PRO A 6 17.52 3.96 7.58
C PRO A 6 16.50 2.98 7.02
N ALA A 7 15.30 3.00 7.60
CA ALA A 7 14.10 2.49 6.95
C ALA A 7 13.93 3.24 5.63
N GLU A 8 14.61 2.81 4.57
CA GLU A 8 14.90 3.68 3.43
C GLU A 8 13.64 4.08 2.66
N LYS A 9 12.51 3.35 2.84
CA LYS A 9 11.14 3.74 2.41
C LYS A 9 10.04 3.07 3.24
N ASP A 10 10.11 3.04 4.57
CA ASP A 10 8.91 2.79 5.37
C ASP A 10 8.26 4.14 5.68
N GLY A 11 7.02 4.29 5.25
CA GLY A 11 6.38 5.60 5.16
C GLY A 11 4.88 5.45 4.96
N LYS A 12 4.16 6.49 5.40
CA LYS A 12 2.72 6.63 5.19
C LYS A 12 2.49 7.41 3.91
N TYR A 13 1.82 6.81 2.95
CA TYR A 13 1.41 7.41 1.70
C TYR A 13 -0.08 7.68 1.77
N LYS A 14 -0.51 8.92 1.52
CA LYS A 14 -1.91 9.31 1.55
C LYS A 14 -2.30 9.93 0.22
N PHE A 15 -3.27 9.34 -0.46
CA PHE A 15 -3.76 9.78 -1.76
C PHE A 15 -5.23 9.44 -1.92
N THR A 16 -5.92 10.10 -2.85
CA THR A 16 -7.30 9.76 -3.20
C THR A 16 -7.32 8.74 -4.33
N ILE A 17 -8.20 7.75 -4.23
CA ILE A 17 -8.45 6.77 -5.30
C ILE A 17 -9.89 6.92 -5.79
N SER A 18 -10.08 6.78 -7.10
CA SER A 18 -11.42 6.65 -7.67
C SER A 18 -11.86 5.19 -7.51
N TYR A 19 -12.82 4.95 -6.64
CA TYR A 19 -13.37 3.63 -6.35
C TYR A 19 -14.89 3.69 -6.41
N SER A 20 -15.51 2.84 -7.25
CA SER A 20 -16.97 2.81 -7.45
C SER A 20 -17.58 4.19 -7.70
N GLU A 21 -17.00 4.96 -8.63
CA GLU A 21 -17.46 6.32 -9.01
C GLU A 21 -17.38 7.36 -7.88
N ARG A 22 -16.68 7.05 -6.79
CA ARG A 22 -16.43 7.96 -5.67
C ARG A 22 -14.94 8.16 -5.46
N GLU A 23 -14.57 9.35 -4.98
CA GLU A 23 -13.22 9.62 -4.52
C GLU A 23 -13.11 9.21 -3.06
N LEU A 24 -12.34 8.16 -2.79
CA LEU A 24 -12.10 7.67 -1.44
C LEU A 24 -10.68 8.05 -1.01
N SER A 25 -10.52 8.40 0.26
CA SER A 25 -9.20 8.61 0.85
C SER A 25 -8.51 7.27 1.04
N CYS A 26 -7.29 7.12 0.56
CA CYS A 26 -6.49 5.91 0.69
C CYS A 26 -5.20 6.27 1.45
N GLU A 27 -4.99 5.61 2.58
CA GLU A 27 -3.74 5.64 3.33
C GLU A 27 -3.05 4.29 3.18
N VAL A 28 -1.77 4.30 2.84
CA VAL A 28 -0.95 3.11 2.69
C VAL A 28 0.27 3.28 3.56
N GLU A 29 0.38 2.46 4.60
CA GLU A 29 1.55 2.38 5.45
C GLU A 29 2.41 1.20 4.99
N LYS A 30 3.61 1.50 4.50
CA LYS A 30 4.58 0.47 4.15
C LYS A 30 5.41 0.13 5.38
N GLU A 31 5.41 -1.15 5.73
CA GLU A 31 6.24 -1.75 6.79
C GLU A 31 6.99 -2.97 6.21
N GLN A 32 8.27 -2.79 5.88
CA GLN A 32 9.14 -3.80 5.27
C GLN A 32 8.55 -4.38 3.97
N ASN A 33 8.04 -5.61 4.04
CA ASN A 33 7.41 -6.39 2.97
C ASN A 33 5.88 -6.40 3.07
N THR A 34 5.30 -5.54 3.90
CA THR A 34 3.84 -5.45 4.09
C THR A 34 3.37 -4.03 3.82
N LEU A 35 2.22 -3.89 3.15
CA LEU A 35 1.52 -2.64 2.95
C LEU A 35 0.18 -2.73 3.66
N HIS A 36 -0.02 -1.86 4.64
CA HIS A 36 -1.29 -1.67 5.34
C HIS A 36 -2.08 -0.59 4.63
N VAL A 37 -3.13 -0.98 3.93
CA VAL A 37 -3.99 -0.11 3.15
C VAL A 37 -5.24 0.19 3.96
N THR A 38 -5.60 1.46 4.11
CA THR A 38 -6.82 1.93 4.75
C THR A 38 -7.55 2.86 3.78
N ILE A 39 -8.73 2.46 3.34
CA ILE A 39 -9.60 3.22 2.43
C ILE A 39 -10.80 3.74 3.21
N ASP A 40 -11.05 5.03 3.10
CA ASP A 40 -12.18 5.76 3.70
C ASP A 40 -12.31 5.56 5.22
N ASN A 41 -11.22 5.19 5.89
CA ASN A 41 -11.18 4.88 7.31
C ASN A 41 -12.18 3.79 7.75
N ASN A 42 -12.66 2.96 6.81
CA ASN A 42 -13.62 1.90 7.07
C ASN A 42 -13.19 0.57 6.45
N MET A 43 -12.49 0.60 5.32
CA MET A 43 -11.94 -0.59 4.67
C MET A 43 -10.45 -0.68 4.96
N HIS A 44 -10.03 -1.78 5.58
CA HIS A 44 -8.62 -2.06 5.84
C HIS A 44 -8.22 -3.31 5.06
N ALA A 45 -7.05 -3.29 4.43
CA ALA A 45 -6.48 -4.43 3.74
C ALA A 45 -4.99 -4.52 3.99
N THR A 46 -4.47 -5.75 3.98
CA THR A 46 -3.05 -6.02 4.11
C THR A 46 -2.53 -6.65 2.83
N LEU A 47 -1.60 -5.96 2.19
CA LEU A 47 -0.91 -6.46 1.02
C LEU A 47 0.50 -6.91 1.42
N LYS A 48 0.97 -8.00 0.85
CA LYS A 48 2.32 -8.51 1.04
C LYS A 48 3.11 -8.35 -0.25
N ILE A 49 4.34 -7.89 -0.11
CA ILE A 49 5.31 -7.73 -1.18
C ILE A 49 6.17 -9.00 -1.19
N ASP A 50 6.07 -9.76 -2.27
CA ASP A 50 6.90 -10.93 -2.51
C ASP A 50 8.34 -10.52 -2.91
N ASN A 51 9.28 -11.47 -2.84
CA ASN A 51 10.68 -11.28 -3.24
C ASN A 51 10.83 -10.90 -4.73
N GLU A 52 9.86 -11.26 -5.57
CA GLU A 52 9.79 -10.82 -6.98
C GLU A 52 9.29 -9.38 -7.13
N GLY A 53 8.95 -8.68 -6.04
CA GLY A 53 8.35 -7.34 -6.06
C GLY A 53 6.87 -7.35 -6.45
N ASN A 54 6.21 -8.52 -6.40
CA ASN A 54 4.78 -8.66 -6.61
C ASN A 54 4.01 -8.30 -5.34
N VAL A 55 2.90 -7.58 -5.47
CA VAL A 55 2.06 -7.19 -4.34
C VAL A 55 0.78 -8.00 -4.39
N THR A 56 0.53 -8.81 -3.36
CA THR A 56 -0.66 -9.65 -3.24
C THR A 56 -1.43 -9.32 -1.97
N GLN A 57 -2.75 -9.25 -2.06
CA GLN A 57 -3.57 -9.11 -0.87
C GLN A 57 -3.54 -10.42 -0.07
N THR A 58 -3.30 -10.29 1.24
CA THR A 58 -3.24 -11.40 2.18
C THR A 58 -4.30 -11.33 3.26
N ASP A 59 -4.82 -10.14 3.57
CA ASP A 59 -5.86 -9.94 4.59
C ASP A 59 -6.76 -8.73 4.29
N GLY A 60 -7.90 -8.66 4.98
CA GLY A 60 -8.82 -7.52 5.00
C GLY A 60 -9.81 -7.45 3.83
N ALA A 61 -10.31 -6.24 3.57
CA ALA A 61 -11.36 -5.99 2.59
C ALA A 61 -10.85 -6.20 1.17
N ALA A 62 -11.55 -7.01 0.38
CA ALA A 62 -11.12 -7.35 -0.99
C ALA A 62 -11.01 -6.08 -1.85
N ILE A 63 -9.78 -5.78 -2.29
CA ILE A 63 -9.51 -4.64 -3.17
C ILE A 63 -9.25 -5.19 -4.58
N PRO A 64 -9.83 -4.61 -5.65
CA PRO A 64 -9.55 -5.01 -7.01
C PRO A 64 -8.06 -4.86 -7.36
N ALA A 65 -7.57 -5.77 -8.20
CA ALA A 65 -6.17 -5.81 -8.64
C ALA A 65 -5.71 -4.47 -9.26
N SER A 66 -6.58 -3.77 -10.00
CA SER A 66 -6.27 -2.46 -10.57
C SER A 66 -5.90 -1.41 -9.51
N THR A 67 -6.56 -1.44 -8.35
CA THR A 67 -6.23 -0.54 -7.23
C THR A 67 -4.94 -0.99 -6.54
N ILE A 68 -4.69 -2.30 -6.39
CA ILE A 68 -3.42 -2.82 -5.87
C ILE A 68 -2.25 -2.38 -6.75
N GLU A 69 -2.39 -2.48 -8.08
CA GLU A 69 -1.40 -1.98 -9.02
C GLU A 69 -1.20 -0.47 -8.94
N TYR A 70 -2.27 0.29 -8.76
CA TYR A 70 -2.20 1.73 -8.56
C TYR A 70 -1.45 2.10 -7.28
N ILE A 71 -1.79 1.46 -6.15
CA ILE A 71 -1.11 1.62 -4.85
C ILE A 71 0.37 1.28 -5.02
N LYS A 72 0.70 0.16 -5.66
CA LYS A 72 2.07 -0.24 -5.95
C LYS A 72 2.80 0.87 -6.72
N LYS A 73 2.20 1.45 -7.75
CA LYS A 73 2.80 2.56 -8.51
C LYS A 73 3.02 3.83 -7.68
N GLN A 74 2.09 4.17 -6.80
CA GLN A 74 2.22 5.33 -5.91
C GLN A 74 3.30 5.14 -4.84
N VAL A 75 3.34 3.97 -4.21
CA VAL A 75 4.28 3.65 -3.12
C VAL A 75 5.69 3.43 -3.65
N PHE A 76 5.83 2.63 -4.71
CA PHE A 76 7.13 2.27 -5.26
C PHE A 76 7.64 3.27 -6.30
N GLY A 77 6.78 4.14 -6.84
CA GLY A 77 7.14 5.20 -7.79
C GLY A 77 7.94 4.65 -8.96
N HIS A 78 7.28 4.09 -9.98
CA HIS A 78 8.02 3.54 -11.13
C HIS A 78 8.88 4.64 -11.78
N VAL A 79 10.19 4.40 -11.82
CA VAL A 79 11.19 4.99 -12.74
C VAL A 79 11.25 4.14 -13.99
#